data_AF-A0A535HPY8-F1
#
_entry.id   AF-A0A535HPY8-F1
#
_cell.length_a   1.000
_cell.length_b   1.000
_cell.length_c   1.000
_cell.angle_alpha   90.00
_cell.angle_beta   90.00
_cell.angle_gamma   90.00
#
_symmetry.space_group_name_H-M   'P 1'
#
loop_
_entity.id
_entity.type
_entity.pdbx_description
1 polymer ?
#
loop_
_entity_poly.entity_id
_entity_poly.type
_entity_poly.pdbx_seq_one_letter_code
_entity_poly.pdbx_strand_id
1 'polypeptide(L)'
;MDAGTLYLRLNAWGVFVVDPLIQSTVTFKVTDASPAHFAVYQSALMINQVAPPDLARAVAQQYGTIPAPADGDALERNWIDEGTYVQMSERALDWQTAVSLFVYRQFKPDVLVLRLCAIEEAERELLLSDPRQWRYTPERVQTSARALRRAYELVDGALGRLLAELDLDTAALLVASDRGLMSVHTQLNLNRWLNERKWLTYQKDGVDLTKSKAL
;
A
#
# COMPACT_ATOMS: atom_id res chain seq x y z
N MET A 1 31.68 15.14 1.12
CA MET A 1 30.35 14.50 1.13
C MET A 1 29.42 15.50 0.49
N ASP A 2 29.03 15.27 -0.76
CA ASP A 2 28.02 16.10 -1.40
C ASP A 2 26.69 15.81 -0.70
N ALA A 3 26.13 16.81 -0.04
CA ALA A 3 24.81 16.68 0.57
C ALA A 3 23.79 16.59 -0.58
N GLY A 4 23.18 15.42 -0.75
CA GLY A 4 22.13 15.22 -1.75
C GLY A 4 21.03 16.26 -1.57
N THR A 5 20.75 17.05 -2.60
CA THR A 5 19.70 18.08 -2.57
C THR A 5 18.46 17.55 -3.30
N LEU A 6 17.30 17.60 -2.63
CA LEU A 6 16.00 17.24 -3.22
C LEU A 6 15.14 18.50 -3.37
N TYR A 7 14.70 18.76 -4.60
CA TYR A 7 13.76 19.85 -4.89
C TYR A 7 12.33 19.30 -4.98
N LEU A 8 11.45 19.78 -4.11
CA LEU A 8 10.05 19.38 -4.07
C LEU A 8 9.15 20.49 -4.60
N ARG A 9 8.08 20.10 -5.30
CA ARG A 9 6.99 20.98 -5.72
C ARG A 9 5.70 20.52 -5.04
N LEU A 10 4.78 21.45 -4.82
CA LEU A 10 3.46 21.14 -4.28
C LEU A 10 2.81 20.01 -5.10
N ASN A 11 2.28 18.99 -4.42
CA ASN A 11 1.67 17.80 -4.99
C ASN A 11 2.56 16.91 -5.87
N ALA A 12 3.87 17.17 -5.94
CA ALA A 12 4.82 16.33 -6.65
C ALA A 12 5.56 15.38 -5.69
N TRP A 13 5.78 14.16 -6.16
CA TRP A 13 6.62 13.18 -5.46
C TRP A 13 8.10 13.43 -5.78
N GLY A 14 8.93 13.48 -4.74
CA GLY A 14 10.39 13.44 -4.84
C GLY A 14 10.93 12.14 -4.24
N VAL A 15 11.99 11.61 -4.84
CA VAL A 15 12.67 10.40 -4.36
C VAL A 15 14.06 10.79 -3.86
N PHE A 16 14.38 10.38 -2.63
CA PHE A 16 15.70 10.55 -2.06
C PHE A 16 16.37 9.17 -1.93
N VAL A 17 17.53 9.00 -2.57
CA VAL A 17 18.35 7.81 -2.42
C VAL A 17 19.17 7.95 -1.14
N VAL A 18 18.90 7.10 -0.15
CA VAL A 18 19.56 7.13 1.17
C VAL A 18 20.92 6.45 1.09
N ASP A 19 20.97 5.25 0.50
CA ASP A 19 22.21 4.51 0.29
C ASP A 19 22.21 3.90 -1.13
N PRO A 20 23.13 4.31 -2.02
CA PRO A 20 23.20 3.80 -3.38
C PRO A 20 23.76 2.37 -3.48
N LEU A 21 24.43 1.85 -2.45
CA LEU A 21 24.95 0.47 -2.45
C LEU A 21 23.83 -0.54 -2.28
N ILE A 22 22.94 -0.29 -1.32
CA ILE A 22 21.76 -1.14 -1.06
C ILE A 22 20.51 -0.63 -1.77
N GLN A 23 20.63 0.46 -2.55
CA GLN A 23 19.55 1.06 -3.34
C GLN A 23 18.32 1.32 -2.48
N SER A 24 18.55 1.97 -1.32
CA SER A 24 17.49 2.33 -0.39
C SER A 24 16.96 3.72 -0.69
N THR A 25 15.63 3.89 -0.66
CA THR A 25 14.99 5.16 -0.98
C THR A 25 13.90 5.53 0.02
N VAL A 26 13.72 6.84 0.21
CA VAL A 26 12.57 7.42 0.88
C VAL A 26 11.92 8.38 -0.11
N THR A 27 10.59 8.40 -0.16
CA THR A 27 9.85 9.33 -1.02
C THR A 27 9.17 10.40 -0.20
N PHE A 28 9.10 11.60 -0.76
CA PHE A 28 8.51 12.77 -0.14
C PHE A 28 7.45 13.38 -1.05
N LYS A 29 6.40 13.96 -0.46
CA LYS A 29 5.41 14.76 -1.18
C LYS A 29 5.05 15.98 -0.35
N VAL A 30 5.10 17.16 -0.95
CA VAL A 30 4.53 18.36 -0.31
C VAL A 30 3.01 18.27 -0.45
N THR A 31 2.31 18.05 0.66
CA THR A 31 0.85 17.85 0.70
C THR A 31 0.10 19.14 0.95
N ASP A 32 0.75 20.13 1.58
CA ASP A 32 0.23 21.49 1.69
C ASP A 32 1.37 22.51 1.65
N ALA A 33 1.11 23.64 0.99
CA ALA A 33 1.99 24.79 0.95
C ALA A 33 1.15 26.06 0.82
N SER A 34 0.90 26.69 1.97
CA SER A 34 0.26 28.00 2.11
C SER A 34 1.15 28.94 2.95
N PRO A 35 0.89 30.26 2.97
CA PRO A 35 1.66 31.18 3.81
C PRO A 35 1.62 30.85 5.31
N ALA A 36 0.59 30.15 5.78
CA ALA A 36 0.38 29.84 7.20
C ALA A 36 0.67 28.37 7.55
N HIS A 37 0.74 27.48 6.57
CA HIS A 37 0.88 26.05 6.79
C HIS A 37 1.68 25.39 5.68
N PHE A 38 2.61 24.52 6.05
CA PHE A 38 3.44 23.74 5.13
C PHE A 38 3.55 22.32 5.68
N ALA A 39 3.22 21.34 4.85
CA ALA A 39 3.26 19.93 5.22
C ALA A 39 3.97 19.10 4.15
N VAL A 40 4.82 18.19 4.63
CA VAL A 40 5.53 17.22 3.81
C VAL A 40 5.25 15.83 4.35
N TYR A 41 4.70 14.98 3.49
CA TYR A 41 4.61 13.55 3.72
C TYR A 41 5.96 12.89 3.42
N GLN A 42 6.37 11.95 4.27
CA GLN A 42 7.54 11.09 4.10
C GLN A 42 7.08 9.63 4.13
N SER A 43 7.43 8.84 3.12
CA SER A 43 7.15 7.41 3.10
C SER A 43 8.09 6.60 3.99
N ALA A 44 7.79 5.32 4.20
CA ALA A 44 8.77 4.37 4.74
C ALA A 44 10.06 4.31 3.89
N LEU A 45 11.15 3.88 4.51
CA LEU A 45 12.38 3.50 3.82
C LEU A 45 12.15 2.20 3.05
N MET A 46 12.39 2.24 1.75
CA MET A 46 12.22 1.09 0.87
C MET A 46 13.57 0.54 0.44
N ILE A 47 13.66 -0.78 0.34
CA ILE A 47 14.81 -1.54 -0.14
C ILE A 47 14.28 -2.68 -1.01
N ASN A 48 14.95 -2.95 -2.14
CA ASN A 48 14.58 -4.06 -3.00
C ASN A 48 14.90 -5.41 -2.32
N GLN A 49 13.88 -6.24 -2.13
CA GLN A 49 14.02 -7.63 -1.70
C GLN A 49 13.95 -8.55 -2.93
N VAL A 50 14.98 -8.49 -3.79
CA VAL A 50 15.02 -9.19 -5.07
C VAL A 50 16.15 -10.22 -5.07
N ALA A 51 15.88 -11.41 -5.62
CA ALA A 51 16.86 -12.48 -5.82
C ALA A 51 16.64 -13.13 -7.20
N PRO A 52 17.70 -13.65 -7.85
CA PRO A 52 19.11 -13.67 -7.41
C PRO A 52 19.81 -12.30 -7.51
N PRO A 53 21.05 -12.13 -6.98
CA PRO A 53 21.74 -10.83 -6.93
C PRO A 53 21.88 -10.10 -8.26
N ASP A 54 22.06 -10.83 -9.37
CA ASP A 54 22.15 -10.21 -10.70
C ASP A 54 20.81 -9.62 -11.17
N LEU A 55 19.70 -10.28 -10.85
CA LEU A 55 18.36 -9.73 -11.07
C LEU A 55 18.15 -8.49 -10.20
N ALA A 56 18.56 -8.53 -8.92
CA ALA A 56 18.44 -7.39 -8.02
C ALA A 56 19.21 -6.16 -8.56
N ARG A 57 20.42 -6.37 -9.09
CA ARG A 57 21.23 -5.31 -9.70
C ARG A 57 20.56 -4.75 -10.96
N ALA A 58 20.08 -5.61 -11.85
CA ALA A 58 19.39 -5.19 -13.07
C ALA A 58 18.12 -4.39 -12.75
N VAL A 59 17.31 -4.86 -11.79
CA VAL A 59 16.09 -4.18 -11.35
C VAL A 59 16.42 -2.80 -10.76
N ALA A 60 17.41 -2.73 -9.87
CA ALA A 60 17.77 -1.46 -9.26
C ALA A 60 18.34 -0.44 -10.27
N GLN A 61 19.16 -0.91 -11.22
CA GLN A 61 19.73 -0.03 -12.26
C GLN A 61 18.68 0.52 -13.23
N GLN A 62 17.68 -0.29 -13.59
CA GLN A 62 16.71 0.09 -14.62
C GLN A 62 15.43 0.72 -14.05
N TYR A 63 14.97 0.26 -12.88
CA TYR A 63 13.68 0.64 -12.29
C TYR A 63 13.83 1.30 -10.91
N GLY A 64 15.04 1.36 -10.35
CA GLY A 64 15.27 1.87 -9.01
C GLY A 64 14.67 0.96 -7.93
N THR A 65 14.32 1.55 -6.80
CA THR A 65 13.72 0.86 -5.66
C THR A 65 12.22 0.77 -5.79
N ILE A 66 11.63 -0.33 -5.30
CA ILE A 66 10.18 -0.43 -5.12
C ILE A 66 9.64 0.77 -4.32
N PRO A 67 8.63 1.50 -4.83
CA PRO A 67 7.97 2.55 -4.09
C PRO A 67 7.31 2.02 -2.80
N ALA A 68 7.14 2.90 -1.82
CA ALA A 68 6.43 2.54 -0.61
C ALA A 68 4.96 2.17 -0.92
N PRO A 69 4.39 1.16 -0.22
CA PRO A 69 2.98 0.83 -0.35
C PRO A 69 2.12 2.01 0.12
N ALA A 70 0.84 2.01 -0.27
CA ALA A 70 -0.08 3.07 0.14
C ALA A 70 -0.28 3.08 1.67
N ASP A 71 -0.23 4.29 2.24
CA ASP A 71 -0.13 4.49 3.69
C ASP A 71 -1.50 4.73 4.32
N GLY A 72 -2.09 3.65 4.84
CA GLY A 72 -3.41 3.68 5.47
C GLY A 72 -3.45 4.49 6.77
N ASP A 73 -2.35 4.49 7.53
CA ASP A 73 -2.25 5.24 8.78
C ASP A 73 -2.19 6.75 8.50
N ALA A 74 -1.44 7.15 7.47
CA ALA A 74 -1.40 8.55 7.04
C ALA A 74 -2.76 9.02 6.50
N LEU A 75 -3.48 8.15 5.78
CA LEU A 75 -4.84 8.44 5.31
C LEU A 75 -5.81 8.58 6.49
N GLU A 76 -5.78 7.66 7.46
CA GLU A 76 -6.62 7.70 8.66
C GLU A 76 -6.44 9.00 9.46
N ARG A 77 -5.19 9.47 9.54
CA ARG A 77 -4.83 10.69 10.28
C ARG A 77 -5.03 11.97 9.47
N ASN A 78 -5.54 11.88 8.24
CA ASN A 78 -5.69 12.99 7.29
C ASN A 78 -4.37 13.70 6.98
N TRP A 79 -3.23 12.97 7.02
CA TRP A 79 -1.93 13.50 6.58
C TRP A 79 -1.81 13.48 5.05
N ILE A 80 -2.56 12.58 4.41
CA ILE A 80 -2.76 12.48 2.97
C ILE A 80 -4.26 12.32 2.68
N ASP A 81 -4.68 12.67 1.47
CA ASP A 81 -6.04 12.45 0.97
C ASP A 81 -6.17 11.11 0.22
N GLU A 82 -7.40 10.69 -0.09
CA GLU A 82 -7.66 9.44 -0.83
C GLU A 82 -6.99 9.44 -2.21
N GLY A 83 -6.85 10.61 -2.84
CA GLY A 83 -6.16 10.77 -4.11
C GLY A 83 -4.67 10.46 -4.01
N THR A 84 -4.00 10.99 -3.00
CA THR A 84 -2.59 10.69 -2.71
C THR A 84 -2.41 9.23 -2.32
N TYR A 85 -3.32 8.66 -1.54
CA TYR A 85 -3.31 7.23 -1.21
C TYR A 85 -3.32 6.35 -2.47
N VAL A 86 -4.24 6.60 -3.41
CA VAL A 86 -4.32 5.84 -4.67
C VAL A 86 -3.09 6.09 -5.56
N GLN A 87 -2.52 7.29 -5.58
CA GLN A 87 -1.27 7.57 -6.30
C GLN A 87 -0.10 6.74 -5.76
N MET A 88 -0.07 6.45 -4.46
CA MET A 88 0.96 5.57 -3.89
C MET A 88 0.79 4.14 -4.40
N SER A 89 -0.44 3.62 -4.40
CA SER A 89 -0.75 2.31 -4.99
C SER A 89 -0.40 2.25 -6.48
N GLU A 90 -0.71 3.30 -7.25
CA GLU A 90 -0.36 3.42 -8.67
C GLU A 90 1.15 3.30 -8.89
N ARG A 91 1.96 4.06 -8.14
CA ARG A 91 3.42 4.02 -8.25
C ARG A 91 3.98 2.63 -7.95
N ALA A 92 3.52 2.00 -6.86
CA ALA A 92 3.96 0.66 -6.49
C ALA A 92 3.56 -0.38 -7.54
N LEU A 93 2.32 -0.32 -8.03
CA LEU A 93 1.80 -1.22 -9.06
C LEU A 93 2.51 -1.05 -10.41
N ASP A 94 2.80 0.19 -10.81
CA ASP A 94 3.54 0.48 -12.03
C ASP A 94 4.94 -0.08 -11.98
N TRP A 95 5.66 0.11 -10.87
CA TRP A 95 6.97 -0.48 -10.66
C TRP A 95 6.89 -2.01 -10.72
N GLN A 96 5.93 -2.62 -10.00
CA GLN A 96 5.75 -4.07 -9.97
C GLN A 96 5.43 -4.62 -11.37
N THR A 97 4.58 -3.95 -12.14
CA THR A 97 4.22 -4.34 -13.51
C THR A 97 5.44 -4.27 -14.43
N ALA A 98 6.21 -3.17 -14.36
CA ALA A 98 7.41 -2.98 -15.18
C ALA A 98 8.48 -4.03 -14.89
N VAL A 99 8.75 -4.30 -13.61
CA VAL A 99 9.71 -5.34 -13.20
C VAL A 99 9.23 -6.74 -13.61
N SER A 100 7.92 -7.01 -13.51
CA SER A 100 7.35 -8.30 -13.93
C SER A 100 7.51 -8.53 -15.44
N LEU A 101 7.23 -7.52 -16.24
CA LEU A 101 7.44 -7.54 -17.70
C LEU A 101 8.91 -7.72 -18.06
N PHE A 102 9.81 -7.06 -17.33
CA PHE A 102 11.25 -7.26 -17.49
C PHE A 102 11.66 -8.70 -17.21
N VAL A 103 11.22 -9.27 -16.09
CA VAL A 103 11.51 -10.66 -15.73
C VAL A 103 10.98 -11.62 -16.80
N TYR A 104 9.73 -11.42 -17.23
CA TYR A 104 9.11 -12.23 -18.27
C TYR A 104 9.92 -12.22 -19.58
N ARG A 105 10.28 -11.03 -20.08
CA ARG A 105 11.01 -10.87 -21.35
C ARG A 105 12.44 -11.39 -21.28
N GLN A 106 13.15 -11.09 -20.20
CA GLN A 106 14.58 -11.35 -20.07
C GLN A 106 14.87 -12.81 -19.70
N PHE A 107 14.10 -13.36 -18.76
CA PHE A 107 14.36 -14.69 -18.19
C PHE A 107 13.47 -15.78 -18.78
N LYS A 108 12.36 -15.41 -19.44
CA LYS A 108 11.42 -16.34 -20.08
C LYS A 108 11.07 -17.53 -19.19
N PRO A 109 10.57 -17.27 -17.96
CA PRO A 109 10.30 -18.34 -17.01
C PRO A 109 9.18 -19.27 -17.51
N ASP A 110 9.24 -20.55 -17.16
CA ASP A 110 8.13 -21.50 -17.42
C ASP A 110 6.89 -21.15 -16.58
N VAL A 111 7.09 -20.54 -15.40
CA VAL A 111 6.04 -20.09 -14.49
C VAL A 111 6.40 -18.73 -13.92
N LEU A 112 5.50 -17.75 -14.11
CA LEU A 112 5.56 -16.44 -13.46
C LEU A 112 4.37 -16.29 -12.53
N VAL A 113 4.62 -16.05 -11.24
CA VAL A 113 3.58 -15.81 -10.23
C VAL A 113 3.63 -14.35 -9.80
N LEU A 114 2.51 -13.64 -9.95
CA LEU A 114 2.37 -12.24 -9.56
C LEU A 114 1.26 -12.11 -8.51
N ARG A 115 1.55 -11.41 -7.42
CA ARG A 115 0.56 -10.99 -6.43
C ARG A 115 0.39 -9.48 -6.50
N LEU A 116 -0.79 -9.03 -6.95
CA LEU A 116 -1.13 -7.61 -7.03
C LEU A 116 -1.99 -7.24 -5.80
N CYS A 117 -1.44 -6.45 -4.88
CA CYS A 117 -2.11 -6.11 -3.62
C CYS A 117 -3.02 -4.86 -3.70
N ALA A 118 -2.95 -4.09 -4.79
CA ALA A 118 -3.55 -2.75 -4.85
C ALA A 118 -5.07 -2.72 -4.59
N ILE A 119 -5.83 -3.72 -5.06
CA ILE A 119 -7.27 -3.83 -4.76
C ILE A 119 -7.50 -4.14 -3.28
N GLU A 120 -6.81 -5.14 -2.72
CA GLU A 120 -6.96 -5.51 -1.31
C GLU A 120 -6.68 -4.34 -0.38
N GLU A 121 -5.59 -3.60 -0.64
CA GLU A 121 -5.20 -2.42 0.11
C GLU A 121 -6.23 -1.31 0.00
N ALA A 122 -6.68 -1.01 -1.23
CA ALA A 122 -7.71 -0.01 -1.46
C ALA A 122 -9.05 -0.38 -0.80
N GLU A 123 -9.49 -1.64 -0.89
CA GLU A 123 -10.71 -2.09 -0.24
C GLU A 123 -10.63 -1.96 1.28
N ARG A 124 -9.49 -2.30 1.88
CA ARG A 124 -9.31 -2.19 3.34
C ARG A 124 -9.52 -0.76 3.84
N GLU A 125 -9.03 0.24 3.12
CA GLU A 125 -9.10 1.63 3.55
C GLU A 125 -10.31 2.41 3.01
N LEU A 126 -10.84 2.05 1.83
CA LEU A 126 -11.80 2.84 1.06
C LEU A 126 -13.19 2.19 0.94
N LEU A 127 -13.36 0.92 1.35
CA LEU A 127 -14.68 0.27 1.27
C LEU A 127 -15.66 0.82 2.33
N LEU A 128 -16.45 1.80 1.92
CA LEU A 128 -17.53 2.41 2.69
C LEU A 128 -18.89 2.09 2.05
N SER A 129 -19.56 1.06 2.54
CA SER A 129 -20.86 0.61 2.00
C SER A 129 -21.97 0.47 3.05
N ASP A 130 -21.63 0.47 4.35
CA ASP A 130 -22.59 0.34 5.45
C ASP A 130 -22.65 1.64 6.28
N PRO A 131 -23.83 2.27 6.44
CA PRO A 131 -24.01 3.48 7.24
C PRO A 131 -23.55 3.40 8.70
N ARG A 132 -23.37 2.19 9.24
CA ARG A 132 -22.89 1.94 10.61
C ARG A 132 -21.37 1.99 10.72
N GLN A 133 -20.63 2.00 9.61
CA GLN A 133 -19.18 2.17 9.64
C GLN A 133 -18.83 3.53 10.23
N TRP A 134 -17.85 3.56 11.12
CA TRP A 134 -17.51 4.78 11.86
C TRP A 134 -17.03 5.95 10.98
N ARG A 135 -16.46 5.65 9.80
CA ARG A 135 -16.02 6.64 8.80
C ARG A 135 -17.15 7.10 7.86
N TYR A 136 -18.35 6.54 7.96
CA TYR A 136 -19.39 6.74 6.96
C TYR A 136 -19.94 8.18 7.01
N THR A 137 -19.79 8.90 5.91
CA THR A 137 -20.56 10.10 5.58
C THR A 137 -20.93 10.08 4.10
N PRO A 138 -22.05 10.68 3.67
CA PRO A 138 -22.43 10.69 2.25
C PRO A 138 -21.34 11.25 1.32
N GLU A 139 -20.60 12.26 1.79
CA GLU A 139 -19.49 12.85 1.05
C GLU A 139 -18.30 11.87 0.91
N ARG A 140 -17.88 11.24 2.02
CA ARG A 140 -16.77 10.28 2.01
C ARG A 140 -17.09 9.04 1.19
N VAL A 141 -18.32 8.56 1.22
CA VAL A 141 -18.75 7.43 0.37
C VAL A 141 -18.48 7.74 -1.11
N GLN A 142 -18.75 8.96 -1.57
CA GLN A 142 -18.51 9.33 -2.96
C GLN A 142 -17.01 9.46 -3.29
N THR A 143 -16.21 10.07 -2.41
CA THR A 143 -14.75 10.20 -2.63
C THR A 143 -14.08 8.83 -2.58
N SER A 144 -14.37 8.02 -1.57
CA SER A 144 -13.81 6.68 -1.41
C SER A 144 -14.26 5.73 -2.52
N ALA A 145 -15.52 5.78 -2.99
CA ALA A 145 -15.97 4.96 -4.12
C ALA A 145 -15.24 5.31 -5.42
N ARG A 146 -14.97 6.61 -5.67
CA ARG A 146 -14.17 7.03 -6.84
C ARG A 146 -12.72 6.55 -6.73
N ALA A 147 -12.11 6.72 -5.56
CA ALA A 147 -10.73 6.26 -5.31
C ALA A 147 -10.61 4.74 -5.43
N LEU A 148 -11.58 3.99 -4.88
CA LEU A 148 -11.63 2.53 -4.99
C LEU A 148 -11.79 2.09 -6.45
N ARG A 149 -12.70 2.71 -7.21
CA ARG A 149 -12.83 2.43 -8.65
C ARG A 149 -11.51 2.67 -9.39
N ARG A 150 -10.79 3.75 -9.08
CA ARG A 150 -9.49 4.02 -9.67
C ARG A 150 -8.48 2.90 -9.36
N ALA A 151 -8.46 2.36 -8.14
CA ALA A 151 -7.60 1.22 -7.80
C ALA A 151 -7.91 -0.03 -8.66
N TYR A 152 -9.20 -0.30 -8.91
CA TYR A 152 -9.61 -1.37 -9.84
C TYR A 152 -9.14 -1.11 -11.28
N GLU A 153 -9.33 0.10 -11.79
CA GLU A 153 -8.85 0.50 -13.13
C GLU A 153 -7.33 0.37 -13.27
N LEU A 154 -6.58 0.66 -12.21
CA LEU A 154 -5.13 0.52 -12.18
C LEU A 154 -4.69 -0.95 -12.33
N VAL A 155 -5.34 -1.86 -11.59
CA VAL A 155 -5.06 -3.30 -11.69
C VAL A 155 -5.49 -3.85 -13.04
N ASP A 156 -6.65 -3.44 -13.56
CA ASP A 156 -7.10 -3.81 -14.90
C ASP A 156 -6.09 -3.36 -15.98
N GLY A 157 -5.63 -2.11 -15.90
CA GLY A 157 -4.60 -1.60 -16.81
C GLY A 157 -3.25 -2.32 -16.68
N ALA A 158 -2.83 -2.67 -15.46
CA ALA A 158 -1.64 -3.48 -15.24
C ALA A 158 -1.77 -4.88 -15.86
N LEU A 159 -2.92 -5.53 -15.69
CA LEU A 159 -3.22 -6.82 -16.30
C LEU A 159 -3.24 -6.72 -17.83
N GLY A 160 -3.83 -5.66 -18.39
CA GLY A 160 -3.83 -5.39 -19.83
C GLY A 160 -2.41 -5.26 -20.40
N ARG A 161 -1.50 -4.56 -19.69
CA ARG A 161 -0.08 -4.47 -20.09
C ARG A 161 0.64 -5.82 -20.06
N LEU A 162 0.32 -6.68 -19.09
CA LEU A 162 0.88 -8.04 -19.01
C LEU A 162 0.33 -8.93 -20.15
N LEU A 163 -0.98 -8.89 -20.37
CA LEU A 163 -1.67 -9.65 -21.41
C LEU A 163 -1.18 -9.31 -22.82
N ALA A 164 -0.86 -8.03 -23.08
CA ALA A 164 -0.35 -7.59 -24.37
C ALA A 164 1.01 -8.22 -24.75
N GLU A 165 1.73 -8.81 -23.78
CA GLU A 165 3.05 -9.43 -23.98
C GLU A 165 2.98 -10.96 -23.96
N LEU A 166 1.84 -11.54 -23.59
CA LEU A 166 1.64 -12.98 -23.55
C LEU A 166 1.18 -13.48 -24.91
N ASP A 167 1.84 -14.53 -25.40
CA ASP A 167 1.34 -15.33 -26.51
C ASP A 167 0.39 -16.40 -25.94
N LEU A 168 -0.92 -16.19 -26.10
CA LEU A 168 -1.94 -17.07 -25.55
C LEU A 168 -2.08 -18.41 -26.31
N ASP A 169 -1.41 -18.57 -27.45
CA ASP A 169 -1.32 -19.86 -28.12
C ASP A 169 -0.31 -20.79 -27.42
N THR A 170 0.64 -20.22 -26.65
CA THR A 170 1.73 -20.96 -26.01
C THR A 170 1.79 -20.79 -24.49
N ALA A 171 1.06 -19.82 -23.93
CA ALA A 171 1.00 -19.54 -22.50
C ALA A 171 -0.44 -19.51 -21.97
N ALA A 172 -0.62 -19.96 -20.73
CA ALA A 172 -1.89 -19.85 -20.02
C ALA A 172 -1.80 -18.76 -18.94
N LEU A 173 -2.80 -17.88 -18.89
CA LEU A 173 -2.97 -16.93 -17.80
C LEU A 173 -4.05 -17.42 -16.82
N LEU A 174 -3.68 -17.55 -15.55
CA LEU A 174 -4.63 -17.77 -14.46
C LEU A 174 -4.73 -16.51 -13.62
N VAL A 175 -5.94 -15.95 -13.53
CA VAL A 175 -6.26 -14.83 -12.63
C VAL A 175 -7.19 -15.35 -11.55
N ALA A 176 -6.77 -15.21 -10.29
CA ALA A 176 -7.53 -15.65 -9.13
C ALA A 176 -7.38 -14.64 -7.98
N SER A 177 -8.40 -14.58 -7.13
CA SER A 177 -8.35 -13.90 -5.84
C SER A 177 -8.44 -14.93 -4.72
N ASP A 178 -7.66 -14.77 -3.66
CA ASP A 178 -7.71 -15.62 -2.48
C ASP A 178 -8.94 -15.33 -1.60
N ARG A 179 -9.45 -14.09 -1.65
CA ARG A 179 -10.61 -13.62 -0.89
C ARG A 179 -11.25 -12.37 -1.50
N GLY A 180 -12.42 -12.01 -0.98
CA GLY A 180 -12.99 -10.68 -1.12
C GLY A 180 -13.01 -9.96 0.24
N LEU A 181 -13.54 -8.73 0.25
CA LEU A 181 -13.73 -7.95 1.48
C LEU A 181 -15.20 -7.58 1.69
N MET A 182 -15.59 -7.44 2.96
CA MET A 182 -16.90 -6.90 3.36
C MET A 182 -16.71 -5.72 4.31
N SER A 183 -17.69 -4.81 4.33
CA SER A 183 -17.65 -3.65 5.23
C SER A 183 -17.65 -4.06 6.70
N VAL A 184 -16.62 -3.62 7.42
CA VAL A 184 -16.52 -3.80 8.88
C VAL A 184 -17.19 -2.61 9.56
N HIS A 185 -18.35 -2.84 10.18
CA HIS A 185 -19.15 -1.79 10.80
C HIS A 185 -19.32 -1.93 12.32
N THR A 186 -18.94 -3.07 12.90
CA THR A 186 -19.08 -3.32 14.35
C THR A 186 -17.71 -3.56 14.95
N GLN A 187 -17.40 -2.85 16.03
CA GLN A 187 -16.23 -3.09 16.84
C GLN A 187 -16.65 -3.70 18.18
N LEU A 188 -16.14 -4.90 18.48
CA LEU A 188 -16.31 -5.51 19.80
C LEU A 188 -15.08 -5.19 20.65
N ASN A 189 -15.25 -4.41 21.71
CA ASN A 189 -14.21 -4.23 22.71
C ASN A 189 -14.21 -5.44 23.67
N LEU A 190 -13.59 -6.53 23.23
CA LEU A 190 -13.59 -7.80 23.93
C LEU A 190 -13.02 -7.66 25.36
N ASN A 191 -11.97 -6.86 25.51
CA ASN A 191 -11.34 -6.57 26.79
C ASN A 191 -12.30 -5.92 27.79
N ARG A 192 -13.06 -4.92 27.34
CA ARG A 192 -14.11 -4.31 28.16
C ARG A 192 -15.21 -5.32 28.51
N TRP A 193 -15.69 -6.08 27.52
CA TRP A 193 -16.75 -7.08 27.71
C TRP A 193 -16.37 -8.20 28.70
N LEU A 194 -15.11 -8.65 28.64
CA LEU A 194 -14.54 -9.64 29.56
C LEU A 194 -14.35 -9.07 30.97
N ASN A 195 -13.92 -7.80 31.07
CA ASN A 195 -13.75 -7.13 32.35
C ASN A 195 -15.09 -6.89 33.06
N GLU A 196 -16.13 -6.47 32.33
CA GLU A 196 -17.50 -6.35 32.86
C GLU A 196 -18.05 -7.68 33.39
N ARG A 197 -17.60 -8.82 32.83
CA ARG A 197 -17.95 -10.19 33.28
C ARG A 197 -17.02 -10.75 34.35
N LYS A 198 -16.00 -9.99 34.77
CA LYS A 198 -14.95 -10.43 35.70
C LYS A 198 -14.20 -11.67 35.20
N TRP A 199 -14.08 -11.82 33.87
CA TRP A 199 -13.27 -12.86 33.22
C TRP A 199 -11.88 -12.33 32.86
N LEU A 200 -11.75 -11.02 32.71
CA LEU A 200 -10.49 -10.30 32.65
C LEU A 200 -10.45 -9.34 33.83
N THR A 201 -9.33 -9.26 34.55
CA THR A 201 -9.16 -8.29 35.66
C THR A 201 -7.93 -7.45 35.38
N TYR A 202 -8.01 -6.15 35.58
CA TYR A 202 -6.88 -5.25 35.47
C TYR A 202 -6.26 -4.96 36.85
N GLN A 203 -4.94 -4.82 36.87
CA GLN A 203 -4.14 -4.25 37.94
C GLN A 203 -3.39 -3.03 37.42
N LYS A 204 -2.63 -2.35 38.29
CA LYS A 204 -2.00 -1.07 37.98
C LYS A 204 -1.15 -1.06 36.70
N ASP A 205 -0.47 -2.18 36.42
CA ASP A 205 0.49 -2.29 35.32
C ASP A 205 0.03 -3.23 34.18
N GLY A 206 -1.26 -3.56 34.11
CA GLY A 206 -1.80 -4.41 33.04
C GLY A 206 -2.83 -5.42 33.52
N VAL A 207 -2.89 -6.58 32.86
CA VAL A 207 -3.83 -7.65 33.21
C VAL A 207 -3.33 -8.44 34.43
N ASP A 208 -4.19 -8.64 35.42
CA ASP A 208 -3.96 -9.56 36.54
C ASP A 208 -4.21 -11.00 36.07
N LEU A 209 -3.14 -11.70 35.69
CA LEU A 209 -3.20 -13.08 35.20
C LEU A 209 -3.68 -14.08 36.27
N THR A 210 -3.55 -13.75 37.55
CA THR A 210 -3.97 -14.65 38.64
C THR A 210 -5.46 -14.61 38.90
N LYS A 211 -6.11 -13.49 38.54
CA LYS A 211 -7.57 -13.28 38.72
C LYS A 211 -8.36 -13.33 37.43
N SER A 212 -7.69 -13.28 36.29
CA SER A 212 -8.30 -13.44 34.98
C SER A 212 -8.55 -14.92 34.69
N LYS A 213 -9.69 -15.21 34.06
CA LYS A 213 -10.17 -16.57 33.75
C LYS A 213 -10.18 -16.87 32.24
N ALA A 214 -9.95 -15.85 31.41
CA ALA A 214 -10.04 -15.94 29.94
C ALA A 214 -8.67 -15.91 29.25
N LEU A 215 -7.59 -16.15 29.99
CA LEU A 215 -6.21 -16.21 29.51
C LEU A 215 -5.60 -17.57 29.83
#